data_AF-H5XKM4-F1
#
_entry.id   AF-H5XKM4-F1
#
_cell.length_a   1.000
_cell.length_b   1.000
_cell.length_c   1.000
_cell.angle_alpha   90.00
_cell.angle_beta   90.00
_cell.angle_gamma   90.00
#
_symmetry.space_group_name_H-M   'P 1'
#
loop_
_entity.id
_entity.type
_entity.pdbx_description
1 polymer ?
#
loop_
_entity_poly.entity_id
_entity_poly.type
_entity_poly.pdbx_seq_one_letter_code
_entity_poly.pdbx_strand_id
1 'polypeptide(L)'
;MKKQGTFDEHGGGAPPAVPDSSAPVTPVMTEGRTRHEVARLLLEQGPLSAAAVAEQLGISATAVRRHLDALVADDEAQTRQASRRGRRGRGRPAKLFLLTEQGRARFGHAYDDLAVSAIRFLAEHAGEQAVKAFAERRVSALVGPYREAVTRHADAESRAEALASALTREGYAASTRKVATPGSNAVTHGAQLCQHHCPVAHVAAEFPQLCEAETEAFAELLGTHVQRLATIARGDAACTTHVPADPVGSEGSRRHPPPSADSAVEHQDIDSATPNGGTTA
;
A
#
# COMPACT_ATOMS: atom_id res chain seq x y z
N MET A 1 29.72 -47.54 -77.79
CA MET A 1 29.46 -48.60 -76.78
C MET A 1 30.38 -48.37 -75.58
N LYS A 2 29.84 -48.40 -74.35
CA LYS A 2 30.47 -48.16 -73.01
C LYS A 2 30.71 -46.66 -72.67
N LYS A 3 29.89 -45.99 -71.84
CA LYS A 3 29.59 -46.06 -70.38
C LYS A 3 30.54 -45.21 -69.51
N GLN A 4 29.89 -44.26 -68.81
CA GLN A 4 30.12 -43.76 -67.45
C GLN A 4 31.22 -42.71 -67.18
N GLY A 5 30.76 -41.48 -66.96
CA GLY A 5 30.65 -40.89 -65.62
C GLY A 5 31.78 -39.97 -65.15
N THR A 6 31.51 -38.67 -65.01
CA THR A 6 31.90 -37.84 -63.86
C THR A 6 31.20 -36.48 -63.90
N PHE A 7 30.96 -35.92 -62.72
CA PHE A 7 30.04 -34.85 -62.36
C PHE A 7 30.43 -33.45 -62.88
N ASP A 8 29.43 -32.68 -63.32
CA ASP A 8 29.49 -31.25 -63.63
C ASP A 8 29.59 -30.39 -62.36
N GLU A 9 30.67 -29.60 -62.25
CA GLU A 9 30.85 -28.54 -61.26
C GLU A 9 29.86 -27.38 -61.52
N HIS A 10 28.99 -27.14 -60.54
CA HIS A 10 28.01 -26.05 -60.56
C HIS A 10 28.65 -24.70 -60.23
N GLY A 11 28.62 -23.82 -61.23
CA GLY A 11 28.42 -22.38 -61.20
C GLY A 11 28.57 -21.61 -59.89
N GLY A 12 29.53 -20.68 -59.88
CA GLY A 12 29.58 -19.56 -58.95
C GLY A 12 28.37 -18.64 -59.08
N GLY A 13 27.61 -18.53 -58.00
CA GLY A 13 26.61 -17.49 -57.77
C GLY A 13 26.98 -16.72 -56.51
N ALA A 14 27.09 -15.39 -56.64
CA ALA A 14 27.35 -14.49 -55.52
C ALA A 14 26.26 -14.61 -54.43
N PRO A 15 26.62 -14.63 -53.13
CA PRO A 15 25.64 -14.67 -52.06
C PRO A 15 24.90 -13.32 -51.93
N PRO A 16 23.57 -13.34 -51.67
CA PRO A 16 22.79 -12.13 -51.45
C PRO A 16 23.16 -11.46 -50.12
N ALA A 17 23.15 -10.13 -50.14
CA ALA A 17 23.39 -9.28 -48.99
C ALA A 17 22.46 -9.62 -47.81
N VAL A 18 23.07 -9.90 -46.66
CA VAL A 18 22.38 -9.96 -45.36
C VAL A 18 21.85 -8.56 -45.01
N PRO A 19 20.56 -8.41 -44.67
CA PRO A 19 20.07 -7.15 -44.12
C PRO A 19 20.59 -6.99 -42.69
N ASP A 20 21.33 -5.90 -42.49
CA ASP A 20 21.82 -5.42 -41.20
C ASP A 20 20.63 -5.16 -40.27
N SER A 21 20.41 -6.07 -39.32
CA SER A 21 19.35 -5.94 -38.31
C SER A 21 19.88 -5.16 -37.11
N SER A 22 20.14 -3.87 -37.32
CA SER A 22 20.32 -2.91 -36.22
C SER A 22 18.97 -2.25 -35.92
N ALA A 23 18.07 -2.98 -35.26
CA ALA A 23 16.88 -2.36 -34.70
C ALA A 23 17.28 -1.44 -33.52
N PRO A 24 16.85 -0.16 -33.48
CA PRO A 24 17.20 0.73 -32.38
C PRO A 24 16.52 0.28 -31.09
N VAL A 25 17.33 -0.05 -30.09
CA VAL A 25 16.88 -0.23 -28.71
C VAL A 25 16.37 1.13 -28.21
N THR A 26 15.21 1.13 -27.58
CA THR A 26 14.36 2.29 -27.26
C THR A 26 15.07 3.42 -26.48
N PRO A 27 14.91 4.70 -26.88
CA PRO A 27 15.58 5.87 -26.27
C PRO A 27 14.99 6.31 -24.90
N VAL A 28 13.95 5.65 -24.40
CA VAL A 28 13.24 6.06 -23.18
C VAL A 28 13.98 5.64 -21.89
N MET A 29 14.66 4.48 -21.92
CA MET A 29 15.39 3.96 -20.75
C MET A 29 16.66 4.75 -20.43
N THR A 30 17.32 5.31 -21.44
CA THR A 30 18.51 6.17 -21.30
C THR A 30 18.15 7.58 -20.84
N GLU A 31 17.00 8.10 -21.29
CA GLU A 31 16.46 9.40 -20.86
C GLU A 31 16.14 9.41 -19.35
N GLY A 32 15.50 8.35 -18.85
CA GLY A 32 15.17 8.19 -17.42
C GLY A 32 16.42 8.10 -16.54
N ARG A 33 17.42 7.32 -16.96
CA ARG A 33 18.71 7.21 -16.27
C ARG A 33 19.45 8.55 -16.20
N THR A 34 19.49 9.28 -17.32
CA THR A 34 20.19 10.58 -17.39
C THR A 34 19.48 11.65 -16.56
N ARG A 35 18.13 11.67 -16.56
CA ARG A 35 17.35 12.57 -15.71
C ARG A 35 17.58 12.28 -14.22
N HIS A 36 17.68 11.01 -13.83
CA HIS A 36 17.99 10.60 -12.47
C HIS A 36 19.38 11.10 -12.03
N GLU A 37 20.41 10.93 -12.86
CA GLU A 37 21.76 11.44 -12.57
C GLU A 37 21.82 12.97 -12.47
N VAL A 38 21.10 13.69 -13.35
CA VAL A 38 20.97 15.15 -13.26
C VAL A 38 20.36 15.56 -11.92
N ALA A 39 19.27 14.91 -11.50
CA ALA A 39 18.64 15.20 -10.22
C ALA A 39 19.57 14.84 -9.03
N ARG A 40 20.33 13.73 -9.13
CA ARG A 40 21.28 13.30 -8.09
C ARG A 40 22.38 14.35 -7.86
N LEU A 41 22.93 14.92 -8.91
CA LEU A 41 23.94 15.99 -8.79
C LEU A 41 23.39 17.25 -8.12
N LEU A 42 22.14 17.63 -8.41
CA LEU A 42 21.46 18.75 -7.73
C LEU A 42 21.18 18.45 -6.25
N LEU A 43 20.92 17.18 -5.91
CA LEU A 43 20.73 16.73 -4.53
C LEU A 43 22.03 16.86 -3.73
N GLU A 44 23.12 16.31 -4.25
CA GLU A 44 24.42 16.17 -3.57
C GLU A 44 25.16 17.49 -3.43
N GLN A 45 25.13 18.33 -4.46
CA GLN A 45 25.96 19.54 -4.55
C GLN A 45 25.14 20.83 -4.38
N GLY A 46 23.81 20.70 -4.28
CA GLY A 46 22.92 21.84 -4.17
C GLY A 46 22.78 22.59 -5.51
N PRO A 47 22.58 23.91 -5.48
CA PRO A 47 22.21 24.66 -6.68
C PRO A 47 23.32 24.70 -7.75
N LEU A 48 23.09 24.04 -8.90
CA LEU A 48 24.05 23.99 -10.01
C LEU A 48 23.49 24.65 -11.28
N SER A 49 24.40 25.09 -12.16
CA SER A 49 24.03 25.52 -13.52
C SER A 49 23.98 24.33 -14.47
N ALA A 50 23.21 24.45 -15.56
CA ALA A 50 23.18 23.42 -16.61
C ALA A 50 24.57 23.12 -17.20
N ALA A 51 25.48 24.10 -17.24
CA ALA A 51 26.84 23.91 -17.71
C ALA A 51 27.69 23.07 -16.74
N ALA A 52 27.55 23.31 -15.43
CA ALA A 52 28.26 22.55 -14.41
C ALA A 52 27.81 21.08 -14.35
N VAL A 53 26.50 20.84 -14.48
CA VAL A 53 25.95 19.48 -14.56
C VAL A 53 26.42 18.77 -15.84
N ALA A 54 26.45 19.47 -16.96
CA ALA A 54 26.93 18.93 -18.25
C ALA A 54 28.41 18.52 -18.20
N GLU A 55 29.26 19.34 -17.56
CA GLU A 55 30.68 19.05 -17.37
C GLU A 55 30.88 17.77 -16.54
N GLN A 56 30.13 17.59 -15.46
CA GLN A 56 30.26 16.41 -14.59
C GLN A 56 29.72 15.12 -15.23
N LEU A 57 28.64 15.22 -16.00
CA LEU A 57 28.02 14.06 -16.65
C LEU A 57 28.67 13.72 -18.01
N GLY A 58 29.57 14.56 -18.53
CA GLY A 58 30.22 14.35 -19.83
C GLY A 58 29.25 14.41 -21.02
N ILE A 59 28.13 15.13 -20.88
CA ILE A 59 27.10 15.27 -21.92
C ILE A 59 26.88 16.74 -22.28
N SER A 60 26.19 17.00 -23.40
CA SER A 60 25.98 18.39 -23.85
C SER A 60 25.09 19.19 -22.89
N ALA A 61 25.37 20.49 -22.75
CA ALA A 61 24.53 21.40 -21.97
C ALA A 61 23.09 21.50 -22.50
N THR A 62 22.86 21.24 -23.78
CA THR A 62 21.52 21.18 -24.37
C THR A 62 20.74 19.96 -23.88
N ALA A 63 21.38 18.78 -23.83
CA ALA A 63 20.77 17.57 -23.29
C ALA A 63 20.40 17.73 -21.81
N VAL A 64 21.33 18.28 -21.00
CA VAL A 64 21.07 18.58 -19.58
C VAL A 64 19.91 19.56 -19.41
N ARG A 65 19.84 20.63 -20.23
CA ARG A 65 18.72 21.59 -20.16
C ARG A 65 17.38 20.92 -20.39
N ARG A 66 17.27 19.99 -21.35
CA ARG A 66 16.02 19.23 -21.56
C ARG A 66 15.57 18.49 -20.30
N HIS A 67 16.51 17.82 -19.61
CA HIS A 67 16.20 17.12 -18.37
C HIS A 67 15.83 18.08 -17.23
N LEU A 68 16.57 19.19 -17.10
CA LEU A 68 16.29 20.21 -16.08
C LEU A 68 14.94 20.90 -16.32
N ASP A 69 14.59 21.20 -17.56
CA ASP A 69 13.31 21.80 -17.92
C ASP A 69 12.16 20.82 -17.67
N ALA A 70 12.37 19.52 -17.90
CA ALA A 70 11.40 18.48 -17.51
C ALA A 70 11.23 18.40 -15.99
N LEU A 71 12.31 18.39 -15.21
CA LEU A 71 12.23 18.43 -13.75
C LEU A 71 11.52 19.69 -13.24
N VAL A 72 11.68 20.84 -13.91
CA VAL A 72 10.95 22.07 -13.58
C VAL A 72 9.48 21.98 -13.95
N ALA A 73 9.15 21.37 -15.10
CA ALA A 73 7.77 21.16 -15.51
C ALA A 73 7.01 20.20 -14.58
N ASP A 74 7.72 19.22 -14.01
CA ASP A 74 7.18 18.22 -13.07
C ASP A 74 7.14 18.75 -11.60
N ASP A 75 7.48 20.03 -11.36
CA ASP A 75 7.63 20.66 -10.02
C ASP A 75 8.68 20.00 -9.11
N GLU A 76 9.62 19.26 -9.70
CA GLU A 76 10.71 18.55 -9.01
C GLU A 76 11.97 19.41 -8.88
N ALA A 77 12.12 20.42 -9.73
CA ALA A 77 13.19 21.40 -9.64
C ALA A 77 12.64 22.81 -9.79
N GLN A 78 13.31 23.76 -9.16
CA GLN A 78 13.04 25.18 -9.31
C GLN A 78 14.31 25.92 -9.68
N THR A 79 14.16 27.15 -10.14
CA THR A 79 15.29 27.95 -10.60
C THR A 79 15.51 29.19 -9.79
N ARG A 80 16.80 29.49 -9.55
CA ARG A 80 17.25 30.68 -8.84
C ARG A 80 18.30 31.40 -9.68
N GLN A 81 18.24 32.72 -9.70
CA GLN A 81 19.32 33.51 -10.29
C GLN A 81 20.57 33.42 -9.41
N ALA A 82 21.73 33.20 -10.01
CA ALA A 82 22.98 33.31 -9.27
C ALA A 82 23.12 34.73 -8.67
N SER A 83 23.57 34.81 -7.42
CA SER A 83 23.83 36.11 -6.76
C SER A 83 24.87 36.90 -7.56
N ARG A 84 24.66 38.21 -7.72
CA ARG A 84 25.57 39.12 -8.45
C ARG A 84 26.88 39.42 -7.69
N ARG A 85 27.14 38.79 -6.54
CA ARG A 85 28.36 39.02 -5.75
C ARG A 85 29.56 38.30 -6.36
N GLY A 86 30.24 38.98 -7.29
CA GLY A 86 31.54 38.58 -7.84
C GLY A 86 31.90 39.36 -9.10
N ARG A 87 33.19 39.63 -9.32
CA ARG A 87 33.69 40.20 -10.59
C ARG A 87 33.52 39.14 -11.69
N ARG A 88 32.45 39.23 -12.48
CA ARG A 88 32.28 38.42 -13.70
C ARG A 88 31.82 39.30 -14.87
N GLY A 89 32.29 38.91 -16.07
CA GLY A 89 32.17 39.66 -17.32
C GLY A 89 30.74 39.78 -17.87
N ARG A 90 30.66 40.37 -19.07
CA ARG A 90 29.41 40.74 -19.77
C ARG A 90 28.49 39.52 -19.98
N GLY A 91 27.25 39.57 -19.49
CA GLY A 91 26.23 38.53 -19.73
C GLY A 91 25.10 38.50 -18.69
N ARG A 92 23.96 37.86 -19.03
CA ARG A 92 22.86 37.59 -18.08
C ARG A 92 23.35 36.59 -17.02
N PRO A 93 23.01 36.76 -15.73
CA PRO A 93 23.39 35.80 -14.68
C PRO A 93 22.98 34.37 -15.03
N ALA A 94 23.82 33.40 -14.70
CA ALA A 94 23.52 32.00 -14.94
C ALA A 94 22.31 31.55 -14.11
N LYS A 95 21.40 30.81 -14.75
CA LYS A 95 20.27 30.14 -14.10
C LYS A 95 20.83 28.97 -13.29
N LEU A 96 20.61 28.98 -11.98
CA LEU A 96 20.88 27.84 -11.11
C LEU A 96 19.59 27.04 -10.94
N PHE A 97 19.73 25.73 -10.86
CA PHE A 97 18.65 24.78 -10.64
C PHE A 97 18.87 24.12 -9.29
N LEU A 98 17.79 23.88 -8.55
CA LEU A 98 17.80 23.17 -7.28
C LEU A 98 16.56 22.32 -7.18
N LEU A 99 16.66 21.17 -6.52
CA LEU A 99 15.50 20.33 -6.27
C LEU A 99 14.53 21.00 -5.31
N THR A 100 13.23 20.87 -5.59
CA THR A 100 12.15 21.13 -4.64
C THR A 100 12.06 19.98 -3.63
N GLU A 101 11.17 20.09 -2.66
CA GLU A 101 10.86 18.97 -1.76
C GLU A 101 10.36 17.73 -2.54
N GLN A 102 9.49 17.94 -3.52
CA GLN A 102 9.00 16.88 -4.42
C GLN A 102 10.14 16.22 -5.22
N GLY A 103 11.10 17.01 -5.73
CA GLY A 103 12.26 16.44 -6.43
C GLY A 103 13.20 15.66 -5.53
N ARG A 104 13.33 16.06 -4.26
CA ARG A 104 14.12 15.34 -3.26
C ARG A 104 13.49 14.01 -2.86
N ALA A 105 12.17 13.92 -2.86
CA ALA A 105 11.43 12.68 -2.55
C ALA A 105 11.75 11.51 -3.51
N ARG A 106 12.32 11.77 -4.69
CA ARG A 106 12.76 10.73 -5.65
C ARG A 106 13.92 9.87 -5.18
N PHE A 107 14.67 10.31 -4.17
CA PHE A 107 15.89 9.65 -3.71
C PHE A 107 15.68 8.76 -2.48
N GLY A 108 14.43 8.43 -2.16
CA GLY A 108 14.07 7.50 -1.09
C GLY A 108 13.49 8.20 0.14
N HIS A 109 12.76 7.40 0.93
CA HIS A 109 11.94 7.81 2.05
C HIS A 109 12.73 7.83 3.36
N ALA A 110 13.55 8.87 3.59
CA ALA A 110 14.17 9.07 4.90
C ALA A 110 13.13 9.13 6.05
N TYR A 111 11.88 9.48 5.73
CA TYR A 111 10.77 9.52 6.67
C TYR A 111 10.26 8.13 7.07
N ASP A 112 10.27 7.16 6.17
CA ASP A 112 9.81 5.80 6.47
C ASP A 112 10.85 5.11 7.37
N ASP A 113 12.14 5.26 7.06
CA ASP A 113 13.23 4.75 7.90
C ASP A 113 13.23 5.40 9.30
N LEU A 114 12.99 6.72 9.36
CA LEU A 114 12.85 7.43 10.63
C LEU A 114 11.62 6.94 11.41
N ALA A 115 10.48 6.75 10.74
CA ALA A 115 9.26 6.26 11.38
C ALA A 115 9.43 4.82 11.91
N VAL A 116 10.03 3.93 11.12
CA VAL A 116 10.40 2.58 11.57
C VAL A 116 11.31 2.66 12.79
N SER A 117 12.36 3.48 12.73
CA SER A 117 13.31 3.64 13.84
C SER A 117 12.63 4.16 15.12
N ALA A 118 11.69 5.10 14.98
CA ALA A 118 10.94 5.63 16.11
C ALA A 118 10.01 4.60 16.75
N ILE A 119 9.33 3.77 15.95
CA ILE A 119 8.45 2.72 16.49
C ILE A 119 9.27 1.56 17.06
N ARG A 120 10.43 1.21 16.48
CA ARG A 120 11.39 0.28 17.10
C ARG A 120 11.82 0.77 18.48
N PHE A 121 12.23 2.03 18.58
CA PHE A 121 12.61 2.62 19.85
C PHE A 121 11.45 2.55 20.87
N LEU A 122 10.21 2.83 20.44
CA LEU A 122 9.03 2.68 21.29
C LEU A 122 8.82 1.25 21.75
N ALA A 123 8.95 0.27 20.85
CA ALA A 123 8.81 -1.15 21.18
C ALA A 123 9.87 -1.60 22.18
N GLU A 124 11.13 -1.19 22.01
CA GLU A 124 12.25 -1.53 22.87
C GLU A 124 12.11 -0.94 24.28
N HIS A 125 11.61 0.28 24.41
CA HIS A 125 11.62 1.02 25.68
C HIS A 125 10.26 0.99 26.42
N ALA A 126 9.15 0.84 25.69
CA ALA A 126 7.80 0.85 26.25
C ALA A 126 7.01 -0.44 25.97
N GLY A 127 7.59 -1.38 25.23
CA GLY A 127 7.00 -2.70 24.93
C GLY A 127 5.99 -2.68 23.79
N GLU A 128 5.59 -3.88 23.34
CA GLU A 128 4.66 -4.06 22.21
C GLU A 128 3.27 -3.46 22.45
N GLN A 129 2.81 -3.40 23.71
CA GLN A 129 1.53 -2.78 24.06
C GLN A 129 1.51 -1.28 23.76
N ALA A 130 2.66 -0.60 23.87
CA ALA A 130 2.76 0.80 23.50
C ALA A 130 2.64 0.99 21.98
N VAL A 131 3.18 0.05 21.19
CA VAL A 131 3.02 0.04 19.73
C VAL A 131 1.55 -0.20 19.35
N LYS A 132 0.86 -1.13 20.02
CA LYS A 132 -0.57 -1.36 19.82
C LYS A 132 -1.40 -0.11 20.13
N ALA A 133 -1.19 0.51 21.30
CA ALA A 133 -1.89 1.74 21.68
C ALA A 133 -1.61 2.90 20.71
N PHE A 134 -0.38 2.99 20.18
CA PHE A 134 -0.05 3.95 19.13
C PHE A 134 -0.84 3.68 17.83
N ALA A 135 -0.92 2.43 17.40
CA ALA A 135 -1.68 2.03 16.21
C ALA A 135 -3.18 2.35 16.35
N GLU A 136 -3.78 2.02 17.50
CA GLU A 136 -5.18 2.35 17.82
C GLU A 136 -5.43 3.86 17.79
N ARG A 137 -4.56 4.65 18.42
CA ARG A 137 -4.67 6.12 18.41
C ARG A 137 -4.54 6.68 17.00
N ARG A 138 -3.61 6.13 16.20
CA ARG A 138 -3.37 6.55 14.82
C ARG A 138 -4.62 6.31 13.96
N VAL A 139 -5.16 5.09 13.97
CA VAL A 139 -6.35 4.81 13.14
C VAL A 139 -7.54 5.62 13.63
N SER A 140 -7.73 5.77 14.94
CA SER A 140 -8.81 6.59 15.49
C SER A 140 -8.74 8.04 15.01
N ALA A 141 -7.55 8.64 14.95
CA ALA A 141 -7.36 9.97 14.39
C ALA A 141 -7.65 10.03 12.88
N LEU A 142 -7.34 8.96 12.15
CA LEU A 142 -7.55 8.84 10.71
C LEU A 142 -9.03 8.73 10.34
N VAL A 143 -9.80 7.88 11.04
CA VAL A 143 -11.23 7.65 10.74
C VAL A 143 -12.18 8.54 11.54
N GLY A 144 -11.72 9.08 12.67
CA GLY A 144 -12.53 9.86 13.62
C GLY A 144 -13.33 10.99 12.98
N PRO A 145 -12.72 11.87 12.16
CA PRO A 145 -13.42 12.95 11.46
C PRO A 145 -14.53 12.50 10.52
N TYR A 146 -14.54 11.22 10.15
CA TYR A 146 -15.47 10.62 9.18
C TYR A 146 -16.53 9.74 9.81
N ARG A 147 -16.43 9.47 11.12
CA ARG A 147 -17.28 8.49 11.82
C ARG A 147 -18.75 8.73 11.53
N GLU A 148 -19.26 9.95 11.75
CA GLU A 148 -20.67 10.28 11.50
C GLU A 148 -21.07 10.10 10.03
N ALA A 149 -20.21 10.52 9.10
CA ALA A 149 -20.46 10.38 7.67
C ALA A 149 -20.57 8.91 7.23
N VAL A 150 -19.83 8.01 7.89
CA VAL A 150 -19.92 6.57 7.68
C VAL A 150 -21.14 5.99 8.39
N THR A 151 -21.28 6.20 9.70
CA THR A 151 -22.26 5.48 10.53
C THR A 151 -23.71 5.90 10.30
N ARG A 152 -23.96 7.04 9.64
CA ARG A 152 -25.31 7.47 9.25
C ARG A 152 -26.00 6.54 8.24
N HIS A 153 -25.22 5.72 7.53
CA HIS A 153 -25.75 4.70 6.62
C HIS A 153 -26.21 3.47 7.43
N ALA A 154 -27.30 2.83 7.01
CA ALA A 154 -27.92 1.73 7.74
C ALA A 154 -27.25 0.38 7.47
N ASP A 155 -26.90 0.12 6.20
CA ASP A 155 -26.32 -1.15 5.75
C ASP A 155 -24.79 -1.10 5.67
N ALA A 156 -24.15 -2.26 5.86
CA ALA A 156 -22.70 -2.40 5.84
C ALA A 156 -22.07 -2.03 4.49
N GLU A 157 -22.76 -2.23 3.37
CA GLU A 157 -22.27 -1.92 2.02
C GLU A 157 -22.13 -0.40 1.82
N SER A 158 -23.17 0.37 2.12
CA SER A 158 -23.15 1.83 2.06
C SER A 158 -22.15 2.44 3.04
N ARG A 159 -21.98 1.84 4.23
CA ARG A 159 -20.91 2.23 5.16
C ARG A 159 -19.52 1.99 4.58
N ALA A 160 -19.31 0.86 3.88
CA ALA A 160 -18.04 0.56 3.22
C ALA A 160 -17.73 1.55 2.10
N GLU A 161 -18.73 2.00 1.33
CA GLU A 161 -18.57 3.04 0.31
C GLU A 161 -18.18 4.39 0.91
N ALA A 162 -18.84 4.78 2.01
CA ALA A 162 -18.51 6.00 2.75
C ALA A 162 -17.09 5.92 3.35
N LEU A 163 -16.71 4.76 3.90
CA LEU A 163 -15.37 4.52 4.43
C LEU A 163 -14.31 4.55 3.33
N ALA A 164 -14.56 3.96 2.15
CA ALA A 164 -13.65 4.04 1.01
C ALA A 164 -13.42 5.50 0.56
N SER A 165 -14.48 6.32 0.58
CA SER A 165 -14.39 7.75 0.27
C SER A 165 -13.54 8.50 1.30
N ALA A 166 -13.70 8.19 2.59
CA ALA A 166 -12.88 8.74 3.67
C ALA A 166 -11.41 8.35 3.53
N LEU A 167 -11.12 7.06 3.34
CA LEU A 167 -9.76 6.54 3.17
C LEU A 167 -9.07 7.15 1.94
N THR A 168 -9.80 7.38 0.85
CA THR A 168 -9.26 8.04 -0.34
C THR A 168 -8.82 9.48 -0.05
N ARG A 169 -9.57 10.23 0.77
CA ARG A 169 -9.17 11.58 1.21
C ARG A 169 -7.91 11.55 2.07
N GLU A 170 -7.71 10.48 2.84
CA GLU A 170 -6.49 10.24 3.63
C GLU A 170 -5.35 9.63 2.80
N GLY A 171 -5.50 9.53 1.47
CA GLY A 171 -4.45 9.11 0.56
C GLY A 171 -4.34 7.60 0.34
N TYR A 172 -5.32 6.79 0.74
CA TYR A 172 -5.26 5.33 0.58
C TYR A 172 -5.73 4.80 -0.79
N ALA A 173 -6.18 5.68 -1.68
CA ALA A 173 -6.72 5.31 -3.00
C ALA A 173 -7.70 4.12 -2.90
N ALA A 174 -8.77 4.31 -2.13
CA ALA A 174 -9.66 3.23 -1.73
C ALA A 174 -10.92 3.16 -2.58
N SER A 175 -11.48 1.95 -2.73
CA SER A 175 -12.71 1.68 -3.47
C SER A 175 -13.45 0.48 -2.88
N THR A 176 -14.72 0.31 -3.24
CA THR A 176 -15.49 -0.90 -2.93
C THR A 176 -15.80 -1.70 -4.19
N ARG A 177 -15.96 -3.03 -4.04
CA ARG A 177 -16.44 -3.93 -5.10
C ARG A 177 -17.50 -4.86 -4.52
N LYS A 178 -18.57 -5.08 -5.25
CA LYS A 178 -19.57 -6.10 -4.88
C LYS A 178 -19.01 -7.48 -5.16
N VAL A 179 -19.16 -8.39 -4.21
CA VAL A 179 -18.77 -9.80 -4.34
C VAL A 179 -20.04 -10.64 -4.29
N ALA A 180 -20.25 -11.47 -5.31
CA ALA A 180 -21.30 -12.47 -5.34
C ALA A 180 -20.67 -13.85 -5.19
N THR A 181 -21.14 -14.64 -4.23
CA THR A 181 -20.66 -16.02 -4.05
C THR A 181 -21.36 -16.96 -5.04
N PRO A 182 -20.63 -17.64 -5.95
CA PRO A 182 -21.24 -18.61 -6.84
C PRO A 182 -21.72 -19.85 -6.07
N GLY A 183 -22.93 -20.34 -6.35
CA GLY A 183 -23.41 -21.67 -5.90
C GLY A 183 -24.13 -21.72 -4.55
N SER A 184 -24.43 -20.57 -3.93
CA SER A 184 -25.27 -20.51 -2.72
C SER A 184 -26.68 -20.07 -3.07
N ASN A 185 -27.67 -20.89 -2.70
CA ASN A 185 -29.11 -20.61 -2.82
C ASN A 185 -29.54 -19.43 -1.91
N ALA A 186 -28.64 -19.02 -1.01
CA ALA A 186 -28.73 -17.77 -0.26
C ALA A 186 -27.73 -16.79 -0.88
N VAL A 187 -28.24 -15.70 -1.46
CA VAL A 187 -27.37 -14.66 -2.00
C VAL A 187 -26.70 -13.94 -0.83
N THR A 188 -25.53 -14.42 -0.40
CA THR A 188 -24.68 -13.67 0.52
C THR A 188 -24.03 -12.59 -0.33
N HIS A 189 -24.73 -11.47 -0.48
CA HIS A 189 -24.14 -10.24 -0.96
C HIS A 189 -23.02 -9.86 0.02
N GLY A 190 -21.91 -9.33 -0.47
CA GLY A 190 -20.84 -8.80 0.35
C GLY A 190 -20.11 -7.71 -0.42
N ALA A 191 -19.45 -6.82 0.28
CA ALA A 191 -18.58 -5.82 -0.31
C ALA A 191 -17.11 -6.18 -0.02
N GLN A 192 -16.23 -5.79 -0.93
CA GLN A 192 -14.80 -5.82 -0.72
C GLN A 192 -14.30 -4.38 -0.70
N LEU A 193 -13.77 -3.95 0.44
CA LEU A 193 -13.05 -2.69 0.57
C LEU A 193 -11.60 -2.91 0.12
N CYS A 194 -11.19 -2.17 -0.89
CA CYS A 194 -9.87 -2.24 -1.50
C CYS A 194 -9.10 -0.94 -1.23
N GLN A 195 -7.85 -1.01 -0.78
CA GLN A 195 -6.93 0.13 -0.69
C GLN A 195 -5.76 -0.13 -1.65
N HIS A 196 -5.59 0.72 -2.65
CA HIS A 196 -4.53 0.59 -3.67
C HIS A 196 -3.26 1.35 -3.31
N HIS A 197 -3.29 2.14 -2.24
CA HIS A 197 -2.12 2.77 -1.66
C HIS A 197 -2.22 2.68 -0.13
N CYS A 198 -1.10 2.45 0.54
CA CYS A 198 -1.03 2.48 2.00
C CYS A 198 0.16 3.37 2.40
N PRO A 199 -0.09 4.59 2.90
CA PRO A 199 0.97 5.54 3.28
C PRO A 199 1.92 5.04 4.37
N VAL A 200 1.59 3.93 5.04
CA VAL A 200 2.40 3.33 6.10
C VAL A 200 2.79 1.89 5.81
N ALA A 201 2.72 1.45 4.54
CA ALA A 201 3.00 0.07 4.17
C ALA A 201 4.38 -0.41 4.65
N HIS A 202 5.39 0.44 4.52
CA HIS A 202 6.76 0.11 4.93
C HIS A 202 6.87 -0.11 6.44
N VAL A 203 6.26 0.77 7.23
CA VAL A 203 6.23 0.67 8.70
C VAL A 203 5.40 -0.55 9.14
N ALA A 204 4.25 -0.77 8.51
CA ALA A 204 3.34 -1.87 8.85
C ALA A 204 3.89 -3.25 8.46
N ALA A 205 4.88 -3.32 7.56
CA ALA A 205 5.56 -4.57 7.24
C ALA A 205 6.34 -5.13 8.44
N GLU A 206 6.87 -4.25 9.29
CA GLU A 206 7.58 -4.62 10.52
C GLU A 206 6.68 -4.58 11.77
N PHE A 207 5.68 -3.71 11.78
CA PHE A 207 4.76 -3.54 12.91
C PHE A 207 3.31 -3.85 12.48
N PRO A 208 2.92 -5.15 12.39
CA PRO A 208 1.58 -5.58 11.98
C PRO A 208 0.42 -5.02 12.81
N GLN A 209 0.70 -4.56 14.04
CA GLN A 209 -0.26 -3.91 14.93
C GLN A 209 -0.98 -2.73 14.23
N LEU A 210 -0.32 -2.07 13.27
CA LEU A 210 -0.91 -1.02 12.43
C LEU A 210 -2.07 -1.55 11.56
N CYS A 211 -1.89 -2.70 10.93
CA CYS A 211 -2.92 -3.34 10.10
C CYS A 211 -4.03 -3.97 10.94
N GLU A 212 -3.68 -4.50 12.12
CA GLU A 212 -4.63 -5.09 13.07
C GLU A 212 -5.57 -4.03 13.62
N ALA A 213 -5.04 -2.93 14.16
CA ALA A 213 -5.83 -1.81 14.66
C ALA A 213 -6.71 -1.19 13.55
N GLU A 214 -6.19 -1.09 12.32
CA GLU A 214 -7.00 -0.65 11.18
C GLU A 214 -8.19 -1.57 10.91
N THR A 215 -7.98 -2.88 10.98
CA THR A 215 -9.03 -3.89 10.74
C THR A 215 -10.09 -3.85 11.83
N GLU A 216 -9.69 -3.69 13.10
CA GLU A 216 -10.61 -3.52 14.23
C GLU A 216 -11.45 -2.25 14.09
N ALA A 217 -10.82 -1.12 13.75
CA ALA A 217 -11.54 0.14 13.53
C ALA A 217 -12.54 0.07 12.36
N PHE A 218 -12.20 -0.67 11.29
CA PHE A 218 -13.12 -0.89 10.19
C PHE A 218 -14.31 -1.74 10.62
N ALA A 219 -14.09 -2.81 11.39
CA ALA A 219 -15.19 -3.62 11.93
C ALA A 219 -16.16 -2.75 12.76
N GLU A 220 -15.61 -1.88 13.62
CA GLU A 220 -16.41 -0.99 14.46
C GLU A 220 -17.24 -0.01 13.63
N LEU A 221 -16.63 0.67 12.65
CA LEU A 221 -17.32 1.65 11.80
C LEU A 221 -18.40 1.03 10.91
N LEU A 222 -18.13 -0.16 10.39
CA LEU A 222 -19.06 -0.86 9.52
C LEU A 222 -20.18 -1.51 10.32
N GLY A 223 -19.95 -1.81 11.61
CA GLY A 223 -20.92 -2.45 12.50
C GLY A 223 -21.08 -3.94 12.26
N THR A 224 -20.14 -4.55 11.54
CA THR A 224 -20.10 -5.99 11.25
C THR A 224 -18.66 -6.48 11.34
N HIS A 225 -18.48 -7.78 11.48
CA HIS A 225 -17.15 -8.37 11.39
C HIS A 225 -16.59 -8.16 9.98
N VAL A 226 -15.28 -7.95 9.87
CA VAL A 226 -14.59 -7.87 8.59
C VAL A 226 -13.41 -8.83 8.58
N GLN A 227 -13.00 -9.22 7.37
CA GLN A 227 -11.86 -10.11 7.19
C GLN A 227 -10.85 -9.47 6.25
N ARG A 228 -9.64 -9.19 6.77
CA ARG A 228 -8.51 -8.79 5.93
C ARG A 228 -8.02 -10.01 5.13
N LEU A 229 -8.04 -9.91 3.81
CA LEU A 229 -7.64 -10.98 2.90
C LEU A 229 -6.23 -10.77 2.32
N ALA A 230 -5.84 -9.51 2.10
CA ALA A 230 -4.54 -9.14 1.55
C ALA A 230 -4.05 -7.81 2.14
N THR A 231 -2.74 -7.58 2.16
CA THR A 231 -2.13 -6.33 2.64
C THR A 231 -0.90 -5.95 1.82
N ILE A 232 -0.80 -4.67 1.44
CA ILE A 232 0.40 -4.13 0.78
C ILE A 232 1.65 -4.33 1.65
N ALA A 233 1.52 -4.24 2.98
CA ALA A 233 2.60 -4.49 3.94
C ALA A 233 3.21 -5.91 3.84
N ARG A 234 2.47 -6.89 3.32
CA ARG A 234 2.95 -8.25 3.06
C ARG A 234 3.37 -8.48 1.61
N GLY A 235 3.42 -7.43 0.80
CA GLY A 235 3.82 -7.48 -0.61
C GLY A 235 2.67 -7.69 -1.60
N ASP A 236 1.41 -7.65 -1.15
CA ASP A 236 0.26 -7.73 -2.06
C ASP A 236 0.10 -6.44 -2.88
N ALA A 237 -0.51 -6.54 -4.06
CA ALA A 237 -0.77 -5.38 -4.93
C ALA A 237 -1.80 -4.39 -4.35
N ALA A 238 -2.60 -4.80 -3.36
CA ALA A 238 -3.59 -3.98 -2.69
C ALA A 238 -3.95 -4.58 -1.32
N CYS A 239 -4.37 -3.76 -0.36
CA CYS A 239 -5.07 -4.27 0.81
C CYS A 239 -6.51 -4.59 0.40
N THR A 240 -7.02 -5.76 0.80
CA THR A 240 -8.42 -6.12 0.56
C THR A 240 -9.07 -6.62 1.85
N THR A 241 -10.24 -6.07 2.16
CA THR A 241 -11.03 -6.42 3.34
C THR A 241 -12.43 -6.83 2.90
N HIS A 242 -12.83 -8.05 3.23
CA HIS A 242 -14.19 -8.53 2.99
C HIS A 242 -15.12 -7.99 4.08
N VAL A 243 -16.24 -7.44 3.63
CA VAL A 243 -17.35 -6.91 4.43
C VAL A 243 -18.58 -7.75 4.07
N PRO A 244 -19.01 -8.68 4.94
CA PRO A 244 -20.24 -9.44 4.72
C PRO A 244 -21.43 -8.49 4.62
N ALA A 245 -22.42 -8.78 3.77
CA ALA A 245 -23.70 -8.09 3.92
C ALA A 245 -24.34 -8.46 5.25
N ASP A 246 -25.15 -7.54 5.75
CA ASP A 246 -25.98 -7.78 6.92
C ASP A 246 -26.80 -9.06 6.69
N PRO A 247 -26.89 -9.95 7.69
CA PRO A 247 -27.76 -11.11 7.57
C PRO A 247 -29.19 -10.61 7.37
N VAL A 248 -29.72 -10.85 6.17
CA VAL A 248 -31.14 -10.63 5.86
C VAL A 248 -31.95 -11.52 6.80
N GLY A 249 -32.48 -10.93 7.87
CA GLY A 249 -33.38 -11.61 8.83
C GLY A 249 -32.84 -11.83 10.24
N SER A 250 -32.45 -10.76 10.95
CA SER A 250 -32.39 -10.80 12.43
C SER A 250 -33.59 -10.10 13.08
N GLU A 251 -34.78 -10.25 12.52
CA GLU A 251 -35.99 -10.13 13.34
C GLU A 251 -36.06 -11.34 14.28
N GLY A 252 -35.66 -11.14 15.53
CA GLY A 252 -36.03 -12.03 16.63
C GLY A 252 -35.03 -13.14 16.98
N SER A 253 -33.75 -12.81 17.21
CA SER A 253 -33.01 -13.57 18.24
C SER A 253 -33.58 -13.16 19.60
N ARG A 254 -34.67 -13.83 20.00
CA ARG A 254 -35.13 -13.79 21.39
C ARG A 254 -33.93 -14.21 22.23
N ARG A 255 -33.38 -13.28 23.00
CA ARG A 255 -32.52 -13.61 24.14
C ARG A 255 -33.22 -14.73 24.89
N HIS A 256 -32.62 -15.91 24.87
CA HIS A 256 -33.02 -16.98 25.77
C HIS A 256 -32.87 -16.41 27.18
N PRO A 257 -33.94 -16.23 27.95
CA PRO A 257 -33.78 -15.80 29.32
C PRO A 257 -33.01 -16.91 30.05
N PRO A 258 -32.11 -16.58 30.99
CA PRO A 258 -31.48 -17.61 31.81
C PRO A 258 -32.57 -18.42 32.51
N PRO A 259 -32.40 -19.74 32.69
CA PRO A 259 -33.38 -20.55 33.39
C PRO A 259 -33.59 -19.95 34.78
N SER A 260 -34.83 -19.55 35.05
CA SER A 260 -35.27 -19.10 36.35
C SER A 260 -35.11 -20.27 37.33
N ALA A 261 -34.29 -20.06 38.36
CA ALA A 261 -34.25 -20.92 39.52
C ALA A 261 -35.56 -20.75 40.29
N ASP A 262 -36.52 -21.65 40.08
CA ASP A 262 -37.50 -21.95 41.12
C ASP A 262 -38.15 -23.31 40.85
N SER A 263 -37.71 -24.33 41.58
CA SER A 263 -38.54 -25.47 41.98
C SER A 263 -37.86 -26.17 43.15
N ALA A 264 -38.07 -25.61 44.34
CA ALA A 264 -38.04 -26.41 45.56
C ALA A 264 -39.09 -27.53 45.39
N VAL A 265 -38.64 -28.78 45.40
CA VAL A 265 -39.52 -29.94 45.51
C VAL A 265 -39.38 -30.46 46.92
N GLU A 266 -40.41 -30.17 47.72
CA GLU A 266 -40.77 -30.88 48.94
C GLU A 266 -40.70 -32.40 48.71
N HIS A 267 -39.97 -33.11 49.57
CA HIS A 267 -40.15 -34.53 49.78
C HIS A 267 -40.69 -34.73 51.18
N GLN A 268 -42.00 -34.99 51.23
CA GLN A 268 -42.70 -35.45 52.42
C GLN A 268 -42.43 -36.93 52.65
N ASP A 269 -42.35 -37.25 53.93
CA ASP A 269 -42.12 -38.54 54.55
C ASP A 269 -43.09 -39.64 54.07
N ILE A 270 -42.56 -40.84 53.90
CA ILE A 270 -43.33 -42.08 54.02
C ILE A 270 -42.53 -43.07 54.87
N ASP A 271 -43.02 -43.23 56.11
CA ASP A 271 -42.71 -44.29 57.06
C ASP A 271 -42.86 -45.68 56.45
N SER A 272 -41.90 -46.58 56.71
CA SER A 272 -42.13 -48.03 56.86
C SER A 272 -40.87 -48.74 57.39
N ALA A 273 -40.96 -49.11 58.67
CA ALA A 273 -40.18 -50.09 59.44
C ALA A 273 -39.83 -51.38 58.65
N THR A 274 -38.84 -52.24 58.95
CA THR A 274 -38.21 -52.71 60.22
C THR A 274 -36.98 -53.63 59.86
N PRO A 275 -36.34 -54.42 60.76
CA PRO A 275 -35.01 -54.17 61.34
C PRO A 275 -33.93 -55.27 61.05
N ASN A 276 -32.74 -55.06 61.63
CA ASN A 276 -31.87 -56.03 62.34
C ASN A 276 -30.40 -56.07 61.87
N GLY A 277 -29.50 -55.91 62.84
CA GLY A 277 -28.43 -56.89 63.06
C GLY A 277 -26.99 -56.36 63.18
N GLY A 278 -26.41 -56.48 64.39
CA GLY A 278 -24.96 -56.52 64.66
C GLY A 278 -24.39 -55.21 65.22
N THR A 279 -24.20 -54.99 66.53
CA THR A 279 -23.36 -55.69 67.55
C THR A 279 -21.86 -55.69 67.25
N THR A 280 -21.19 -54.68 67.83
CA THR A 280 -19.86 -54.64 68.50
C THR A 280 -18.63 -55.30 67.85
N ALA A 281 -17.58 -54.49 67.67
CA ALA A 281 -16.33 -54.58 68.44
C ALA A 281 -15.66 -53.19 68.49
#